data_AF-U2KX06-F1
#
_entry.id   AF-U2KX06-F1
#
_cell.length_a   1.000
_cell.length_b   1.000
_cell.length_c   1.000
_cell.angle_alpha   90.00
_cell.angle_beta   90.00
_cell.angle_gamma   90.00
#
_symmetry.space_group_name_H-M   'P 1'
#
loop_
_entity.id
_entity.type
_entity.pdbx_description
1 polymer ?
#
loop_
_entity_poly.entity_id
_entity_poly.type
_entity_poly.pdbx_seq_one_letter_code
_entity_poly.pdbx_strand_id
1 'polypeptide(L)'
;MNSIYPFEQWPLDLLVDYVLKVHHRGIREQGPAILNKLIEVAEAHREDNPNLLKVTDHFRNSLYDLETHCTKEERVLYPYILEMYSAYSIGQKIEPFHCGSIQGPISVMMADHGDETERHNRIAALTNNYTAPENADEDYMEAMNLLKQFRQALDEHIAMENEVVFPMAMKLEGLSAGY
;
A
#
# COMPACT_ATOMS: atom_id res chain seq x y z
N MET A 1 -5.17 8.38 -10.40
CA MET A 1 -4.28 8.99 -9.37
C MET A 1 -4.20 10.54 -9.49
N ASN A 2 -4.32 11.30 -8.38
CA ASN A 2 -4.07 12.76 -8.36
C ASN A 2 -2.64 13.03 -7.82
N SER A 3 -1.62 12.84 -8.66
CA SER A 3 -0.22 13.16 -8.34
C SER A 3 0.33 14.22 -9.28
N ILE A 4 1.29 15.02 -8.82
CA ILE A 4 2.00 16.00 -9.67
C ILE A 4 3.06 15.34 -10.57
N TYR A 5 3.36 14.06 -10.33
CA TYR A 5 4.36 13.31 -11.07
C TYR A 5 3.71 12.49 -12.20
N PRO A 6 4.30 12.49 -13.41
CA PRO A 6 3.82 11.67 -14.53
C PRO A 6 4.37 10.24 -14.39
N PHE A 7 3.87 9.48 -13.42
CA PHE A 7 4.39 8.15 -13.10
C PHE A 7 4.35 7.19 -14.29
N GLU A 8 3.40 7.32 -15.22
CA GLU A 8 3.33 6.45 -16.41
C GLU A 8 4.49 6.68 -17.39
N GLN A 9 5.27 7.74 -17.20
CA GLN A 9 6.46 8.05 -18.01
C GLN A 9 7.76 7.59 -17.35
N TRP A 10 7.70 7.11 -16.09
CA TRP A 10 8.89 6.65 -15.38
C TRP A 10 9.26 5.24 -15.84
N PRO A 11 10.56 4.90 -15.84
CA PRO A 11 10.99 3.54 -16.13
C PRO A 11 10.55 2.60 -15.00
N LEU A 12 10.28 1.34 -15.34
CA LEU A 12 9.63 0.39 -14.43
C LEU A 12 10.48 0.09 -13.19
N ASP A 13 11.81 0.07 -13.35
CA ASP A 13 12.75 -0.07 -12.24
C ASP A 13 12.66 1.11 -11.25
N LEU A 14 12.55 2.35 -11.74
CA LEU A 14 12.38 3.54 -10.90
C LEU A 14 11.04 3.51 -10.16
N LEU A 15 9.97 3.05 -10.80
CA LEU A 15 8.65 2.91 -10.17
C LEU A 15 8.69 1.90 -9.00
N VAL A 16 9.27 0.72 -9.23
CA VAL A 16 9.49 -0.28 -8.17
C VAL A 16 10.32 0.31 -7.04
N ASP A 17 11.41 1.01 -7.37
CA ASP A 17 12.26 1.66 -6.37
C ASP A 17 11.50 2.71 -5.54
N TYR A 18 10.62 3.49 -6.19
CA TYR A 18 9.79 4.49 -5.52
C TYR A 18 8.81 3.82 -4.55
N VAL A 19 8.11 2.78 -4.99
CA VAL A 19 7.20 2.01 -4.13
C VAL A 19 7.92 1.48 -2.89
N LEU A 20 9.07 0.84 -3.08
CA LEU A 20 9.85 0.26 -1.98
C LEU A 20 10.35 1.34 -1.00
N LYS A 21 10.88 2.45 -1.53
CA LYS A 21 11.56 3.47 -0.72
C LYS A 21 10.62 4.47 -0.07
N VAL A 22 9.46 4.73 -0.68
CA VAL A 22 8.47 5.70 -0.20
C VAL A 22 7.36 4.98 0.54
N HIS A 23 6.66 4.05 -0.13
CA HIS A 23 5.46 3.45 0.42
C HIS A 23 5.78 2.33 1.42
N HIS A 24 6.53 1.30 1.04
CA HIS A 24 6.82 0.17 1.93
C HIS A 24 7.62 0.60 3.16
N ARG A 25 8.61 1.46 2.96
CA ARG A 25 9.36 2.06 4.05
C ARG A 25 8.45 2.92 4.94
N GLY A 26 7.60 3.74 4.34
CA GLY A 26 6.63 4.57 5.08
C GLY A 26 5.70 3.75 5.97
N ILE A 27 5.15 2.64 5.45
CA ILE A 27 4.33 1.71 6.22
C ILE A 27 5.09 1.20 7.45
N ARG A 28 6.34 0.76 7.28
CA ARG A 28 7.14 0.16 8.36
C ARG A 28 7.70 1.17 9.36
N GLU A 29 8.04 2.37 8.92
CA GLU A 29 8.58 3.43 9.79
C GLU A 29 7.47 4.16 10.56
N GLN A 30 6.35 4.46 9.89
CA GLN A 30 5.27 5.27 10.47
C GLN A 30 4.19 4.42 11.13
N GLY A 31 3.83 3.27 10.54
CA GLY A 31 2.74 2.42 11.00
C GLY A 31 2.81 2.08 12.50
N PRO A 32 3.93 1.53 13.02
CA PRO A 32 4.05 1.20 14.44
C PRO A 32 3.89 2.40 15.37
N ALA A 33 4.41 3.57 14.99
CA ALA A 33 4.28 4.79 15.78
C ALA A 33 2.81 5.27 15.83
N ILE A 34 2.11 5.23 14.69
CA ILE A 34 0.69 5.55 14.60
C ILE A 34 -0.14 4.58 15.44
N LEU A 35 0.15 3.29 15.37
CA LEU A 35 -0.54 2.27 16.16
C LEU A 35 -0.38 2.52 17.67
N ASN A 36 0.83 2.86 18.13
CA ASN A 36 1.06 3.18 19.54
C ASN A 36 0.25 4.40 19.97
N LYS A 37 0.25 5.48 19.16
CA LYS A 37 -0.57 6.66 19.44
C LYS A 37 -2.07 6.32 19.53
N LEU A 38 -2.56 5.47 18.62
CA LEU A 38 -3.96 5.02 18.64
C LEU A 38 -4.29 4.20 19.88
N ILE A 39 -3.38 3.36 20.35
CA ILE A 39 -3.56 2.61 21.60
C ILE A 39 -3.68 3.59 22.78
N GLU A 40 -2.76 4.56 22.89
CA GLU A 40 -2.76 5.55 23.97
C GLU A 40 -4.06 6.37 23.99
N VAL A 41 -4.46 6.92 22.84
CA VAL A 41 -5.67 7.73 22.70
C VAL A 41 -6.93 6.88 22.93
N ALA A 42 -6.97 5.64 22.43
CA ALA A 42 -8.11 4.75 22.66
C ALA A 42 -8.31 4.40 24.14
N GLU A 43 -7.22 4.21 24.90
CA GLU A 43 -7.30 3.96 26.33
C GLU A 43 -7.71 5.21 27.12
N ALA A 44 -7.14 6.38 26.78
CA ALA A 44 -7.47 7.65 27.44
C ALA A 44 -8.95 8.06 27.27
N HIS A 45 -9.55 7.75 26.11
CA HIS A 45 -10.93 8.11 25.78
C HIS A 45 -11.88 6.91 25.71
N ARG A 46 -11.54 5.79 26.36
CA ARG A 46 -12.32 4.55 26.25
C ARG A 46 -13.80 4.67 26.63
N GLU A 47 -14.13 5.55 27.58
CA GLU A 47 -15.50 5.74 28.07
C GLU A 47 -16.32 6.61 27.09
N ASP A 48 -15.70 7.66 26.56
CA ASP A 48 -16.37 8.65 25.71
C ASP A 48 -16.35 8.26 24.21
N ASN A 49 -15.35 7.49 23.77
CA ASN A 49 -15.11 7.16 22.36
C ASN A 49 -14.78 5.67 22.15
N PRO A 50 -15.72 4.75 22.42
CA PRO A 50 -15.49 3.31 22.32
C PRO A 50 -15.16 2.81 20.90
N ASN A 51 -15.44 3.62 19.87
CA ASN A 51 -15.07 3.29 18.49
C ASN A 51 -13.55 3.31 18.26
N LEU A 52 -12.77 4.06 19.05
CA LEU A 52 -11.32 4.13 18.90
C LEU A 52 -10.66 2.77 19.09
N LEU A 53 -11.15 1.95 20.03
CA LEU A 53 -10.63 0.59 20.21
C LEU A 53 -10.79 -0.25 18.94
N LYS A 54 -11.93 -0.14 18.25
CA LYS A 54 -12.17 -0.82 16.97
C LYS A 54 -11.28 -0.29 15.87
N VAL A 55 -11.05 1.02 15.83
CA VAL A 55 -10.11 1.65 14.88
C VAL A 55 -8.70 1.11 15.10
N THR A 56 -8.25 1.05 16.35
CA THR A 56 -6.95 0.49 16.73
C THR A 56 -6.82 -0.97 16.31
N ASP A 57 -7.85 -1.79 16.49
CA ASP A 57 -7.85 -3.19 16.06
C ASP A 57 -7.79 -3.32 14.53
N HIS A 58 -8.60 -2.56 13.79
CA HIS A 58 -8.54 -2.53 12.33
C HIS A 58 -7.16 -2.10 11.83
N PHE A 59 -6.58 -1.05 12.43
CA PHE A 59 -5.27 -0.55 12.03
C PHE A 59 -4.15 -1.54 12.35
N ARG A 60 -4.20 -2.21 13.51
CA ARG A 60 -3.25 -3.27 13.88
C ARG A 60 -3.27 -4.40 12.86
N ASN A 61 -4.46 -4.87 12.47
CA ASN A 61 -4.60 -5.92 11.48
C ASN A 61 -4.10 -5.45 10.10
N SER A 62 -4.35 -4.17 9.74
CA SER A 62 -3.83 -3.55 8.52
C SER A 62 -2.32 -3.64 8.44
N LEU A 63 -1.60 -3.27 9.51
CA LEU A 63 -0.14 -3.35 9.51
C LEU A 63 0.39 -4.79 9.36
N TYR A 64 -0.31 -5.78 9.93
CA TYR A 64 0.07 -7.19 9.80
C TYR A 64 -0.10 -7.71 8.36
N ASP A 65 -1.25 -7.41 7.75
CA ASP A 65 -1.55 -7.87 6.40
C ASP A 65 -0.71 -7.10 5.36
N LEU A 66 -0.49 -5.79 5.56
CA LEU A 66 0.41 -4.99 4.73
C LEU A 66 1.86 -5.50 4.79
N GLU A 67 2.37 -5.91 5.95
CA GLU A 67 3.71 -6.51 6.01
C GLU A 67 3.80 -7.80 5.18
N THR A 68 2.78 -8.64 5.29
CA THR A 68 2.69 -9.88 4.50
C THR A 68 2.57 -9.56 3.01
N HIS A 69 1.77 -8.57 2.64
CA HIS A 69 1.62 -8.05 1.30
C HIS A 69 2.95 -7.54 0.72
N CYS A 70 3.57 -6.55 1.35
CA CYS A 70 4.85 -5.98 0.94
C CYS A 70 5.93 -7.06 0.80
N THR A 71 5.96 -8.06 1.70
CA THR A 71 6.91 -9.18 1.61
C THR A 71 6.70 -10.03 0.35
N LYS A 72 5.44 -10.30 -0.05
CA LYS A 72 5.14 -11.04 -1.28
C LYS A 72 5.66 -10.28 -2.49
N GLU A 73 5.50 -8.97 -2.49
CA GLU A 73 5.99 -8.15 -3.59
C GLU A 73 7.52 -8.09 -3.62
N GLU A 74 8.15 -7.74 -2.51
CA GLU A 74 9.61 -7.58 -2.37
C GLU A 74 10.39 -8.85 -2.70
N ARG A 75 9.84 -10.02 -2.36
CA ARG A 75 10.56 -11.30 -2.51
C ARG A 75 10.22 -12.07 -3.77
N VAL A 76 9.10 -11.74 -4.41
CA VAL A 76 8.60 -12.54 -5.55
C VAL A 76 8.24 -11.64 -6.73
N LEU A 77 7.30 -10.72 -6.55
CA LEU A 77 6.74 -9.96 -7.68
C LEU A 77 7.76 -8.97 -8.25
N TYR A 78 8.31 -8.10 -7.41
CA TYR A 78 9.25 -7.06 -7.83
C TYR A 78 10.56 -7.60 -8.39
N PRO A 79 11.21 -8.62 -7.79
CA PRO A 79 12.38 -9.25 -8.40
C PRO A 79 12.11 -9.72 -9.83
N TYR A 80 10.97 -10.38 -10.07
CA TYR A 80 10.63 -10.82 -11.41
C TYR A 80 10.35 -9.65 -12.37
N ILE A 81 9.62 -8.62 -11.93
CA ILE A 81 9.40 -7.41 -12.73
C ILE A 81 10.73 -6.78 -13.17
N LEU A 82 11.70 -6.70 -12.26
CA LEU A 82 13.02 -6.16 -12.54
C LEU A 82 13.84 -7.05 -13.49
N GLU A 83 13.76 -8.37 -13.35
CA GLU A 83 14.37 -9.32 -14.27
C GLU A 83 13.81 -9.17 -15.69
N MET A 84 12.47 -9.12 -15.82
CA MET A 84 11.81 -8.88 -17.11
C MET A 84 12.25 -7.55 -17.73
N TYR A 85 12.28 -6.48 -16.93
CA TYR A 85 12.66 -5.15 -17.40
C TYR A 85 14.12 -5.11 -17.85
N SER A 86 15.02 -5.73 -17.07
CA SER A 86 16.43 -5.84 -17.41
C SER A 86 16.64 -6.60 -18.72
N ALA A 87 16.03 -7.77 -18.88
CA ALA A 87 16.11 -8.56 -20.11
C ALA A 87 15.63 -7.78 -21.33
N TYR A 88 14.46 -7.13 -21.23
CA TYR A 88 13.92 -6.28 -22.29
C TYR A 88 14.86 -5.13 -22.66
N SER A 89 15.49 -4.47 -21.66
CA SER A 89 16.35 -3.31 -21.87
C SER A 89 17.61 -3.63 -22.70
N ILE A 90 18.06 -4.88 -22.68
CA ILE A 90 19.22 -5.38 -23.44
C ILE A 90 18.84 -6.28 -24.61
N GLY A 91 17.56 -6.35 -24.98
CA GLY A 91 17.07 -7.16 -26.09
C GLY A 91 17.18 -8.68 -25.86
N GLN A 92 17.28 -9.11 -24.61
CA GLN A 92 17.24 -10.52 -24.24
C GLN A 92 15.81 -11.02 -24.14
N LYS A 93 15.66 -12.34 -24.31
CA LYS A 93 14.38 -13.00 -24.10
C LYS A 93 14.01 -12.90 -22.62
N ILE A 94 12.75 -12.53 -22.35
CA ILE A 94 12.19 -12.60 -21.01
C ILE A 94 11.92 -14.07 -20.69
N GLU A 95 12.48 -14.54 -19.58
CA GLU A 95 12.20 -15.90 -19.11
C GLU A 95 10.80 -15.97 -18.49
N PRO A 96 10.06 -17.07 -18.73
CA PRO A 96 8.71 -17.22 -18.20
C PRO A 96 8.75 -17.27 -16.68
N PHE A 97 7.69 -16.78 -16.06
CA PHE A 97 7.53 -16.88 -14.62
C PHE A 97 7.49 -18.35 -14.21
N HIS A 98 8.12 -18.68 -13.08
CA HIS A 98 8.29 -20.06 -12.60
C HIS A 98 7.00 -20.89 -12.49
N CYS A 99 5.84 -20.25 -12.43
CA CYS A 99 4.53 -20.90 -12.41
C CYS A 99 3.55 -20.37 -13.49
N GLY A 100 4.05 -19.85 -14.62
CA GLY A 100 3.22 -19.43 -15.75
C GLY A 100 3.40 -17.97 -16.09
N SER A 101 2.38 -17.15 -15.80
CA SER A 101 2.37 -15.71 -16.07
C SER A 101 2.33 -14.92 -14.77
N ILE A 102 2.88 -13.71 -14.81
CA ILE A 102 2.81 -12.71 -13.73
C ILE A 102 1.37 -12.33 -13.34
N GLN A 103 0.37 -12.61 -14.18
CA GLN A 103 -1.04 -12.35 -13.91
C GLN A 103 -1.52 -12.98 -12.59
N GLY A 104 -1.06 -14.18 -12.27
CA GLY A 104 -1.44 -14.90 -11.05
C GLY A 104 -1.06 -14.11 -9.79
N PRO A 105 0.25 -13.84 -9.58
CA PRO A 105 0.73 -13.00 -8.48
C PRO A 105 0.06 -11.62 -8.43
N ILE A 106 -0.07 -10.91 -9.56
CA ILE A 106 -0.73 -9.60 -9.61
C ILE A 106 -2.18 -9.69 -9.11
N SER A 107 -2.91 -10.74 -9.50
CA SER A 107 -4.31 -10.91 -9.07
C SER A 107 -4.43 -11.10 -7.55
N VAL A 108 -3.42 -11.70 -6.90
CA VAL A 108 -3.37 -11.80 -5.44
C VAL A 108 -3.11 -10.43 -4.81
N MET A 109 -2.18 -9.64 -5.35
CA MET A 109 -1.89 -8.29 -4.83
C MET A 109 -3.12 -7.37 -4.97
N MET A 110 -3.80 -7.41 -6.12
CA MET A 110 -5.05 -6.67 -6.36
C MET A 110 -6.16 -7.05 -5.35
N ALA A 111 -6.23 -8.32 -4.95
CA ALA A 111 -7.19 -8.77 -3.94
C ALA A 111 -6.83 -8.22 -2.54
N ASP A 112 -5.57 -8.31 -2.15
CA ASP A 112 -5.09 -7.71 -0.89
C ASP A 112 -5.37 -6.19 -0.84
N HIS A 113 -5.17 -5.48 -1.96
CA HIS A 113 -5.51 -4.05 -2.07
C HIS A 113 -6.98 -3.76 -1.85
N GLY A 114 -7.86 -4.62 -2.37
CA GLY A 114 -9.31 -4.51 -2.16
C GLY A 114 -9.66 -4.64 -0.68
N ASP A 115 -9.10 -5.64 -0.01
CA ASP A 115 -9.32 -5.91 1.41
C ASP A 115 -8.82 -4.75 2.29
N GLU A 116 -7.63 -4.21 2.00
CA GLU A 116 -7.08 -3.06 2.72
C GLU A 116 -7.89 -1.77 2.46
N THR A 117 -8.34 -1.56 1.23
CA THR A 117 -9.22 -0.42 0.89
C THR A 117 -10.52 -0.48 1.70
N GLU A 118 -11.16 -1.64 1.79
CA GLU A 118 -12.38 -1.81 2.57
C GLU A 118 -12.13 -1.59 4.07
N ARG A 119 -11.04 -2.15 4.61
CA ARG A 119 -10.64 -1.98 6.00
C ARG A 119 -10.43 -0.52 6.37
N HIS A 120 -9.73 0.22 5.52
CA HIS A 120 -9.50 1.64 5.74
C HIS A 120 -10.74 2.50 5.53
N ASN A 121 -11.65 2.11 4.63
CA ASN A 121 -12.97 2.75 4.54
C ASN A 121 -13.77 2.57 5.83
N ARG A 122 -13.63 1.41 6.50
CA ARG A 122 -14.23 1.18 7.81
C ARG A 122 -13.62 2.06 8.90
N ILE A 123 -12.30 2.23 8.90
CA ILE A 123 -11.61 3.17 9.80
C ILE A 123 -12.11 4.60 9.57
N ALA A 124 -12.21 5.05 8.33
CA ALA A 124 -12.74 6.38 8.01
C ALA A 124 -14.18 6.54 8.52
N ALA A 125 -15.05 5.55 8.33
CA ALA A 125 -16.43 5.60 8.84
C ALA A 125 -16.49 5.68 10.38
N LEU A 126 -15.66 4.90 11.09
CA LEU A 126 -15.61 4.88 12.56
C LEU A 126 -15.08 6.18 13.16
N THR A 127 -14.26 6.92 12.41
CA THR A 127 -13.62 8.18 12.84
C THR A 127 -14.32 9.42 12.29
N ASN A 128 -15.52 9.29 11.72
CA ASN A 128 -16.22 10.38 11.03
C ASN A 128 -15.31 11.09 10.01
N ASN A 129 -14.70 10.28 9.13
CA ASN A 129 -13.71 10.70 8.15
C ASN A 129 -12.50 11.42 8.77
N TYR A 130 -11.91 10.81 9.81
CA TYR A 130 -10.76 11.33 10.54
C TYR A 130 -11.03 12.72 11.17
N THR A 131 -12.27 12.96 11.61
CA THR A 131 -12.66 14.23 12.22
C THR A 131 -12.71 14.08 13.74
N ALA A 132 -11.89 14.86 14.44
CA ALA A 132 -11.92 14.89 15.89
C ALA A 132 -13.19 15.59 16.43
N PRO A 133 -13.73 15.17 17.59
CA PRO A 133 -14.76 15.93 18.31
C PRO A 133 -14.33 17.37 18.62
N GLU A 134 -15.27 18.29 18.78
CA GLU A 134 -15.00 19.73 18.99
C GLU A 134 -14.14 20.02 20.24
N ASN A 135 -14.27 19.20 21.29
CA ASN A 135 -13.52 19.31 22.53
C ASN A 135 -12.41 18.26 22.66
N ALA A 136 -11.96 17.68 21.55
CA ALA A 136 -10.86 16.71 21.56
C ALA A 136 -9.55 17.38 21.99
N ASP A 137 -8.72 16.64 22.72
CA ASP A 137 -7.39 17.10 23.08
C ASP A 137 -6.40 17.00 21.91
N GLU A 138 -5.20 17.52 22.11
CA GLU A 138 -4.15 17.56 21.10
C GLU A 138 -3.73 16.16 20.64
N ASP A 139 -3.73 15.18 21.55
CA ASP A 139 -3.34 13.80 21.25
C ASP A 139 -4.34 13.10 20.33
N TYR A 140 -5.64 13.29 20.57
CA TYR A 140 -6.69 12.79 19.69
C TYR A 140 -6.61 13.42 18.30
N MET A 141 -6.46 14.76 18.23
CA MET A 141 -6.36 15.47 16.96
C MET A 141 -5.15 14.99 16.14
N GLU A 142 -4.01 14.79 16.80
CA GLU A 142 -2.81 14.23 16.20
C GLU A 142 -3.06 12.81 15.64
N ALA A 143 -3.69 11.93 16.42
CA ALA A 143 -4.00 10.56 15.99
C ALA A 143 -4.87 10.52 14.73
N MET A 144 -5.89 11.38 14.65
CA MET A 144 -6.74 11.48 13.46
C MET A 144 -5.96 11.97 12.23
N ASN A 145 -5.10 12.98 12.42
CA ASN A 145 -4.27 13.52 11.34
C ASN A 145 -3.26 12.49 10.82
N LEU A 146 -2.63 11.73 11.72
CA LEU A 146 -1.70 10.65 11.37
C LEU A 146 -2.40 9.53 10.60
N LEU A 147 -3.57 9.08 11.07
CA LEU A 147 -4.39 8.09 10.36
C LEU A 147 -4.77 8.54 8.95
N LYS A 148 -5.16 9.81 8.80
CA LYS A 148 -5.51 10.38 7.50
C LYS A 148 -4.32 10.41 6.55
N GLN A 149 -3.14 10.80 7.03
CA GLN A 149 -1.91 10.81 6.24
C GLN A 149 -1.50 9.40 5.81
N PHE A 150 -1.56 8.43 6.73
CA PHE A 150 -1.31 7.03 6.40
C PHE A 150 -2.26 6.54 5.31
N ARG A 151 -3.56 6.85 5.43
CA ARG A 151 -4.56 6.50 4.42
C ARG A 151 -4.22 7.08 3.05
N GLN A 152 -3.85 8.36 2.99
CA GLN A 152 -3.51 9.03 1.74
C GLN A 152 -2.28 8.39 1.08
N ALA A 153 -1.26 8.06 1.87
CA ALA A 153 -0.07 7.37 1.37
C ALA A 153 -0.38 5.95 0.87
N LEU A 154 -1.29 5.24 1.55
CA LEU A 154 -1.76 3.92 1.12
C LEU A 154 -2.58 3.98 -0.17
N ASP A 155 -3.47 4.98 -0.31
CA ASP A 155 -4.23 5.17 -1.55
C ASP A 155 -3.30 5.46 -2.75
N GLU A 156 -2.23 6.26 -2.56
CA GLU A 156 -1.24 6.52 -3.60
C GLU A 156 -0.45 5.25 -3.96
N HIS A 157 -0.01 4.48 -2.96
CA HIS A 157 0.64 3.19 -3.16
C HIS A 157 -0.22 2.24 -4.01
N ILE A 158 -1.47 1.99 -3.58
CA ILE A 158 -2.40 1.10 -4.27
C ILE A 158 -2.67 1.60 -5.70
N ALA A 159 -2.88 2.90 -5.88
CA ALA A 159 -3.14 3.46 -7.20
C ALA A 159 -1.91 3.33 -8.12
N MET A 160 -0.71 3.59 -7.60
CA MET A 160 0.54 3.46 -8.37
C MET A 160 0.72 2.03 -8.87
N GLU A 161 0.49 1.04 -8.02
CA GLU A 161 0.65 -0.35 -8.40
C GLU A 161 -0.44 -0.82 -9.36
N ASN A 162 -1.71 -0.59 -9.01
CA ASN A 162 -2.85 -1.05 -9.79
C ASN A 162 -2.97 -0.36 -11.15
N GLU A 163 -2.70 0.95 -11.21
CA GLU A 163 -2.92 1.76 -12.41
C GLU A 163 -1.66 1.87 -13.27
N VAL A 164 -0.46 1.68 -12.72
CA VAL A 164 0.81 1.93 -13.42
C VAL A 164 1.72 0.71 -13.44
N VAL A 165 2.24 0.26 -12.29
CA VAL A 165 3.28 -0.79 -12.23
C VAL A 165 2.79 -2.11 -12.79
N PHE A 166 1.63 -2.60 -12.34
CA PHE A 166 1.10 -3.89 -12.76
C PHE A 166 0.71 -3.91 -14.25
N PRO A 167 -0.02 -2.91 -14.79
CA PRO A 167 -0.28 -2.84 -16.23
C PRO A 167 0.98 -2.78 -17.08
N MET A 168 2.00 -2.03 -16.65
CA MET A 168 3.28 -1.96 -17.37
C MET A 168 4.00 -3.31 -17.36
N ALA A 169 4.04 -3.99 -16.22
CA ALA A 169 4.66 -5.32 -16.09
C ALA A 169 3.95 -6.37 -16.98
N MET A 170 2.61 -6.38 -16.99
CA MET A 170 1.84 -7.28 -17.87
C MET A 170 2.08 -7.00 -19.35
N LYS A 171 2.13 -5.72 -19.73
CA LYS A 171 2.44 -5.32 -21.11
C LYS A 171 3.84 -5.80 -21.52
N LEU A 172 4.81 -5.65 -20.62
CA LEU A 172 6.18 -6.10 -20.84
C LEU A 172 6.26 -7.61 -21.06
N GLU A 173 5.60 -8.40 -20.22
CA GLU A 173 5.49 -9.86 -20.39
C GLU A 173 4.88 -10.20 -21.77
N GLY A 174 3.78 -9.54 -22.16
CA GLY A 174 3.11 -9.76 -23.44
C GLY A 174 3.95 -9.45 -24.68
N LEU A 175 4.86 -8.47 -24.61
CA LEU A 175 5.78 -8.16 -25.72
C LEU A 175 6.79 -9.29 -25.98
N SER A 176 7.10 -10.11 -24.97
CA SER A 176 8.02 -11.25 -25.10
C SER A 176 7.37 -12.52 -25.64
N ALA A 177 6.05 -12.65 -25.50
CA ALA A 177 5.29 -13.81 -26.00
C ALA A 177 4.98 -13.74 -27.52
N GLY A 178 5.37 -12.64 -28.18
CA GLY A 178 5.03 -12.34 -29.59
C GLY A 178 6.10 -12.63 -30.65
N TYR A 179 7.17 -13.39 -30.33
CA TYR A 179 8.20 -13.82 -31.29
C TYR A 179 8.32 -15.33 -31.40
#